data_AF-A0A7M7T4W0-F1
#
_entry.id   AF-A0A7M7T4W0-F1
#
_cell.length_a   1.000
_cell.length_b   1.000
_cell.length_c   1.000
_cell.angle_alpha   90.00
_cell.angle_beta   90.00
_cell.angle_gamma   90.00
#
_symmetry.space_group_name_H-M   'P 1'
#
loop_
_entity.id
_entity.type
_entity.pdbx_description
1 polymer ?
#
loop_
_entity_poly.entity_id
_entity_poly.type
_entity_poly.pdbx_seq_one_letter_code
_entity_poly.pdbx_strand_id
1 'polypeptide(L)'
;MYGAIQCNEFSIMDNDLNGIAFAIYLRASMANHSCDYNCIVVFDERKLQLRTIKDVKDGEECTISYVDVINPAKERQAKLEEEYHFTCKCVKCVEEINASGPVDDGLGELELQSLMKSSEQIQDAAKSQDILFFAI
;
A
#
# COMPACT_ATOMS: atom_id res chain seq x y z
N MET A 1 -8.70 -0.71 18.22
CA MET A 1 -7.97 0.57 18.41
C MET A 1 -6.68 0.60 17.60
N TYR A 2 -5.83 -0.43 17.67
CA TYR A 2 -4.54 -0.46 16.95
C TYR A 2 -4.62 -0.17 15.44
N GLY A 3 -5.45 -0.92 14.68
CA GLY A 3 -5.57 -0.68 13.23
C GLY A 3 -6.10 0.72 12.87
N ALA A 4 -6.95 1.31 13.71
CA ALA A 4 -7.42 2.67 13.50
C ALA A 4 -6.30 3.71 13.67
N ILE A 5 -5.30 3.44 14.50
CA ILE A 5 -4.12 4.32 14.62
C ILE A 5 -3.25 4.18 13.36
N GLN A 6 -2.93 2.94 12.97
CA GLN A 6 -2.06 2.68 11.82
C GLN A 6 -2.56 3.32 10.52
N CYS A 7 -3.86 3.23 10.23
CA CYS A 7 -4.40 3.80 8.98
C CYS A 7 -4.60 5.33 9.02
N ASN A 8 -4.42 5.99 10.17
CA ASN A 8 -4.77 7.40 10.36
C ASN A 8 -3.65 8.25 10.97
N GLU A 9 -2.50 7.65 11.26
CA GLU A 9 -1.34 8.35 11.78
C GLU A 9 -0.65 9.16 10.69
N PHE A 10 -0.13 10.32 11.08
CA PHE A 10 0.67 11.17 10.24
C PHE A 10 2.09 11.23 10.81
N SER A 11 3.07 10.98 9.95
CA SER A 11 4.48 11.23 10.26
C SER A 11 4.73 12.75 10.25
N ILE A 12 5.04 13.32 11.41
CA ILE A 12 5.50 14.71 11.52
C ILE A 12 6.97 14.71 11.11
N MET A 13 7.29 15.53 10.12
CA MET A 13 8.62 15.64 9.56
C MET A 13 9.28 16.99 9.94
N ASP A 14 10.60 16.98 10.07
CA ASP A 14 11.39 18.22 10.15
C ASP A 14 11.63 18.83 8.74
N ASN A 15 12.40 19.92 8.69
CA ASN A 15 12.70 20.62 7.43
C ASN A 15 13.56 19.80 6.47
N ASP A 16 14.25 18.78 6.97
CA ASP A 16 15.09 17.86 6.19
C ASP A 16 14.31 16.59 5.79
N LEU A 17 12.99 16.59 6.00
CA LEU A 17 12.06 15.48 5.73
C LEU A 17 12.31 14.23 6.57
N ASN A 18 12.98 14.36 7.72
CA ASN A 18 13.13 13.25 8.66
C ASN A 18 11.88 13.14 9.53
N GLY A 19 11.33 11.93 9.65
CA GLY A 19 10.23 11.66 10.59
C GLY A 19 10.69 11.75 12.04
N ILE A 20 10.13 12.70 12.80
CA ILE A 20 10.51 12.95 14.19
C ILE A 20 9.45 12.46 15.20
N ALA A 21 8.19 12.30 14.76
CA ALA A 21 7.09 11.85 15.60
C ALA A 21 5.90 11.35 14.76
N PHE A 22 4.97 10.63 15.41
CA PHE A 22 3.67 10.29 14.85
C PHE A 22 2.55 11.02 15.61
N ALA A 23 1.52 11.45 14.88
CA ALA A 23 0.36 12.08 15.48
C ALA A 23 -0.93 11.75 14.73
N ILE A 24 -2.06 11.84 15.45
CA ILE A 24 -3.39 11.63 14.89
C ILE A 24 -4.07 12.99 14.74
N TYR A 25 -4.52 13.29 13.53
CA TYR A 25 -5.25 14.52 13.21
C TYR A 25 -6.64 14.17 12.68
N LEU A 26 -7.62 14.02 13.58
CA LEU A 26 -8.94 13.45 13.26
C LEU A 26 -9.62 14.04 12.02
N ARG A 27 -9.49 15.35 11.77
CA ARG A 27 -10.05 15.99 10.57
C ARG A 27 -9.26 15.69 9.30
N ALA A 28 -7.93 15.64 9.40
CA ALA A 28 -7.07 15.32 8.27
C ALA A 28 -7.17 13.83 7.90
N SER A 29 -7.42 12.96 8.87
CA SER A 29 -7.69 11.53 8.68
C SER A 29 -8.93 11.24 7.82
N MET A 30 -9.77 12.23 7.53
CA MET A 30 -10.89 12.08 6.59
C MET A 30 -10.48 12.19 5.13
N ALA A 31 -9.30 12.75 4.83
CA ALA A 31 -8.85 12.96 3.46
C ALA A 31 -8.39 11.62 2.87
N ASN A 32 -9.05 11.16 1.80
CA ASN A 32 -8.70 9.92 1.11
C ASN A 32 -7.43 10.06 0.26
N HIS A 33 -6.94 8.91 -0.19
CA HIS A 33 -5.76 8.81 -1.03
C HIS A 33 -6.05 9.05 -2.52
N SER A 34 -5.15 9.76 -3.20
CA SER A 34 -4.95 9.67 -4.65
C SER A 34 -3.46 9.78 -4.98
N CYS A 35 -2.95 8.99 -5.92
CA CYS A 35 -1.58 9.20 -6.42
C CYS A 35 -1.51 10.46 -7.32
N ASP A 36 -2.65 10.93 -7.83
CA ASP A 36 -2.81 12.20 -8.52
C ASP A 36 -3.52 13.23 -7.62
N TYR A 37 -3.06 13.35 -6.38
CA TYR A 37 -3.67 14.19 -5.35
C TYR A 37 -3.82 15.67 -5.75
N ASN A 38 -4.78 16.35 -5.11
CA ASN A 38 -5.00 17.80 -5.26
C ASN A 38 -4.64 18.61 -4.00
N CYS A 39 -4.36 17.94 -2.87
CA CYS A 39 -3.96 18.56 -1.62
C CYS A 39 -2.66 17.98 -1.05
N ILE A 40 -1.86 18.83 -0.40
CA ILE A 40 -0.67 18.41 0.35
C ILE A 40 -0.83 18.74 1.84
N VAL A 41 -0.19 17.92 2.67
CA VAL A 41 -0.09 18.15 4.11
C VAL A 41 1.20 18.90 4.42
N VAL A 42 1.10 20.00 5.15
CA VAL A 42 2.23 20.78 5.64
C VAL A 42 2.16 20.87 7.15
N PHE A 43 3.30 20.68 7.81
CA PHE A 43 3.42 20.84 9.25
C PHE A 43 4.02 22.21 9.59
N ASP A 44 3.37 22.89 10.53
CA ASP A 44 3.88 24.07 11.22
C ASP A 44 3.99 23.69 12.69
N GLU A 45 5.18 23.23 13.08
CA GLU A 45 5.42 22.50 14.33
C GLU A 45 4.44 21.31 14.48
N ARG A 46 3.51 21.38 15.44
CA ARG A 46 2.49 20.35 15.70
C ARG A 46 1.17 20.61 14.98
N LYS A 47 1.06 21.70 14.21
CA LYS A 47 -0.15 22.06 13.49
C LYS A 47 -0.10 21.50 12.07
N LEU A 48 -1.06 20.64 11.76
CA LEU A 48 -1.27 20.14 10.41
C LEU A 48 -2.10 21.14 9.58
N GLN A 49 -1.61 21.47 8.40
CA GLN A 49 -2.32 22.29 7.41
C GLN A 49 -2.50 21.49 6.12
N LEU A 50 -3.75 21.39 5.64
CA LEU A 50 -4.06 20.83 4.33
C LEU A 50 -4.12 21.98 3.32
N ARG A 51 -3.33 21.92 2.24
CA ARG A 51 -3.24 22.98 1.23
C ARG A 51 -3.50 22.41 -0.15
N THR A 52 -4.36 23.05 -0.92
CA THR A 52 -4.60 22.70 -2.32
C THR A 52 -3.36 23.05 -3.16
N ILE A 53 -2.98 22.16 -4.08
CA ILE A 53 -1.89 22.35 -5.05
C ILE A 53 -2.38 22.31 -6.50
N LYS A 54 -3.68 22.04 -6.68
CA LYS A 54 -4.43 22.11 -7.94
C LYS A 54 -5.73 22.86 -7.68
N ASP A 55 -6.39 23.31 -8.75
CA ASP A 55 -7.75 23.83 -8.64
C ASP A 55 -8.68 22.71 -8.17
N VAL A 56 -9.51 22.99 -7.16
CA VAL A 56 -10.51 22.06 -6.62
C VAL A 56 -11.89 22.68 -6.81
N LYS A 57 -12.77 21.99 -7.52
CA LYS A 57 -14.14 22.47 -7.78
C LYS A 57 -15.05 22.24 -6.58
N ASP A 58 -16.18 22.95 -6.55
CA ASP A 58 -17.22 22.67 -5.56
C ASP A 58 -17.72 21.22 -5.71
N GLY A 59 -17.80 20.51 -4.57
CA GLY A 59 -18.13 19.08 -4.53
C GLY A 59 -17.01 18.12 -4.96
N GLU A 60 -15.85 18.61 -5.41
CA GLU A 60 -14.68 17.76 -5.67
C GLU A 60 -14.01 17.32 -4.36
N GLU A 61 -13.58 16.06 -4.31
CA GLU A 61 -12.94 15.50 -3.13
C GLU A 61 -11.50 16.02 -2.96
N CYS A 62 -11.17 16.48 -1.76
CA CYS A 62 -9.80 16.79 -1.38
C CYS A 62 -9.04 15.49 -1.04
N THR A 63 -8.05 15.15 -1.85
CA THR A 63 -7.24 13.93 -1.67
C THR A 63 -5.78 14.28 -1.41
N ILE A 64 -5.10 13.41 -0.65
CA ILE A 64 -3.66 13.50 -0.37
C ILE A 64 -2.94 12.23 -0.84
N SER A 65 -1.61 12.24 -0.88
CA SER A 65 -0.86 10.98 -1.04
C SER A 65 -0.54 10.36 0.31
N TYR A 66 -0.77 9.05 0.44
CA TYR A 66 -0.35 8.26 1.61
C TYR A 66 1.01 7.60 1.38
N VAL A 67 1.44 7.52 0.13
CA VAL A 67 2.66 6.84 -0.32
C VAL A 67 3.51 7.78 -1.17
N ASP A 68 4.77 7.41 -1.41
CA ASP A 68 5.62 8.17 -2.34
C ASP A 68 5.13 7.94 -3.79
N VAL A 69 4.79 9.03 -4.48
CA VAL A 69 4.29 9.01 -5.86
C VAL A 69 5.40 8.87 -6.91
N ILE A 70 6.67 8.94 -6.50
CA ILE A 70 7.84 8.69 -7.35
C ILE A 70 7.98 7.20 -7.67
N ASN A 71 7.57 6.33 -6.75
CA ASN A 71 7.64 4.87 -6.94
C ASN A 71 6.68 4.40 -8.03
N PRO A 72 6.98 3.29 -8.75
CA PRO A 72 6.09 2.71 -9.75
C PRO A 72 4.71 2.32 -9.21
N ALA A 73 3.68 2.32 -10.06
CA ALA A 73 2.32 1.94 -9.67
C ALA A 73 2.23 0.62 -8.90
N LYS A 74 2.95 -0.42 -9.33
CA LYS A 74 2.94 -1.74 -8.66
C LYS A 74 3.36 -1.65 -7.20
N GLU A 75 4.44 -0.92 -6.90
CA GLU A 75 4.95 -0.73 -5.54
C GLU A 75 3.98 0.10 -4.69
N ARG A 76 3.41 1.16 -5.28
CA ARG A 76 2.39 1.97 -4.59
C ARG A 76 1.16 1.13 -4.24
N GLN A 77 0.68 0.28 -5.15
CA GLN A 77 -0.47 -0.60 -4.89
C GLN A 77 -0.17 -1.61 -3.80
N ALA A 78 1.00 -2.25 -3.82
CA ALA A 78 1.39 -3.20 -2.80
C ALA A 78 1.41 -2.55 -1.41
N LYS A 79 2.00 -1.35 -1.30
CA LYS A 79 2.05 -0.60 -0.04
C LYS A 79 0.68 -0.16 0.46
N LEU A 80 -0.19 0.30 -0.43
CA LEU A 80 -1.56 0.70 -0.06
C LEU A 80 -2.41 -0.51 0.39
N GLU A 81 -2.26 -1.66 -0.25
CA GLU A 81 -2.95 -2.89 0.17
C GLU A 81 -2.44 -3.39 1.53
N GLU A 82 -1.13 -3.34 1.76
CA GLU A 82 -0.51 -3.75 3.02
C GLU A 82 -0.89 -2.85 4.20
N GLU A 83 -0.81 -1.52 4.04
CA GLU A 83 -0.96 -0.56 5.15
C GLU A 83 -2.41 -0.04 5.32
N TYR A 84 -3.16 0.04 4.22
CA TYR A 84 -4.50 0.66 4.19
C TYR A 84 -5.60 -0.25 3.64
N HIS A 85 -5.23 -1.45 3.16
CA HIS A 85 -6.17 -2.49 2.73
C HIS A 85 -7.13 -2.04 1.61
N PHE A 86 -6.61 -1.27 0.65
CA PHE A 86 -7.34 -0.92 -0.56
C PHE A 86 -6.44 -0.80 -1.79
N THR A 87 -7.05 -0.99 -2.96
CA THR A 87 -6.43 -0.75 -4.27
C THR A 87 -6.78 0.64 -4.80
N CYS A 88 -5.77 1.44 -5.13
CA CYS A 88 -5.95 2.78 -5.69
C CYS A 88 -6.39 2.73 -7.16
N LYS A 89 -7.43 3.50 -7.52
CA LYS A 89 -7.98 3.55 -8.88
C LYS A 89 -7.88 4.93 -9.52
N CYS A 90 -6.98 5.78 -9.01
CA CYS A 90 -6.77 7.11 -9.56
C CYS A 90 -6.20 7.07 -10.99
N VAL A 91 -6.36 8.18 -11.72
CA VAL A 91 -5.91 8.31 -13.12
C VAL A 91 -4.45 7.91 -13.31
N LYS A 92 -3.54 8.38 -12.45
CA LYS A 92 -2.10 8.06 -12.51
C LYS A 92 -1.83 6.55 -12.40
N CYS A 93 -2.52 5.85 -11.50
CA CYS A 93 -2.37 4.39 -11.40
C CYS A 93 -2.90 3.68 -12.63
N VAL A 94 -4.07 4.07 -13.14
CA VAL A 94 -4.66 3.46 -14.33
C VAL A 94 -3.77 3.65 -15.55
N GLU A 95 -3.26 4.86 -15.77
CA GLU A 95 -2.37 5.18 -16.89
C GLU A 95 -1.05 4.41 -16.81
N GLU A 96 -0.38 4.40 -15.64
CA GLU A 96 0.88 3.69 -15.47
C GLU A 96 0.74 2.18 -15.65
N ILE A 97 -0.32 1.57 -15.09
CA ILE A 97 -0.59 0.12 -15.24
C ILE A 97 -0.86 -0.24 -16.70
N ASN A 98 -1.66 0.57 -17.40
CA ASN A 98 -1.95 0.35 -18.81
C ASN A 98 -0.70 0.53 -19.68
N ALA A 99 0.18 1.46 -19.32
CA ALA A 99 1.43 1.71 -20.03
C ALA A 99 2.48 0.61 -19.81
N SER A 100 2.49 -0.07 -18.66
CA SER A 100 3.49 -1.11 -18.37
C SER A 100 3.27 -2.44 -19.09
N GLY A 101 2.20 -2.61 -19.88
CA GLY A 101 1.91 -3.86 -20.60
C GLY A 101 1.77 -5.08 -19.65
N PRO A 102 1.63 -6.31 -20.17
CA PRO A 102 1.80 -7.50 -19.34
C PRO A 102 3.25 -7.56 -18.87
N VAL A 103 3.47 -7.26 -17.59
CA VAL A 103 4.75 -7.39 -16.92
C VAL A 103 5.01 -8.88 -16.71
N ASP A 104 5.86 -9.47 -17.55
CA ASP A 104 6.58 -10.71 -17.21
C ASP A 104 7.66 -10.34 -16.19
N ASP A 105 7.29 -10.30 -14.91
CA ASP A 105 8.27 -10.04 -13.84
C ASP A 105 9.02 -11.30 -13.41
N GLY A 106 8.71 -12.48 -13.98
CA GLY A 106 9.28 -13.78 -13.61
C GLY A 106 9.07 -14.19 -12.14
N LEU A 107 8.70 -13.26 -11.27
CA LEU A 107 8.48 -13.42 -9.84
C LEU A 107 7.22 -14.22 -9.59
N GLY A 108 6.14 -13.96 -10.34
CA GLY A 108 4.91 -14.75 -10.25
C GLY A 108 5.12 -16.22 -10.62
N GLU A 109 5.93 -16.50 -11.65
CA GLU A 109 6.27 -17.88 -12.08
C GLU A 109 7.14 -18.59 -11.05
N LEU A 110 8.16 -17.90 -10.51
CA LEU A 110 9.05 -18.43 -9.48
C LEU A 110 8.31 -18.69 -8.15
N GLU A 111 7.41 -17.79 -7.74
CA GLU A 111 6.57 -17.98 -6.56
C GLU A 111 5.58 -19.14 -6.77
N LEU A 112 4.92 -19.24 -7.93
CA LEU A 112 4.05 -20.37 -8.25
C LEU A 112 4.82 -21.70 -8.20
N GLN A 113 6.01 -21.75 -8.82
CA GLN A 113 6.86 -22.95 -8.81
C GLN A 113 7.29 -23.32 -7.37
N SER A 114 7.60 -22.33 -6.54
CA SER A 114 7.97 -22.57 -5.14
C SER A 114 6.80 -23.13 -4.32
N LEU A 115 5.58 -22.61 -4.55
CA LEU A 115 4.35 -23.07 -3.89
C LEU A 115 3.98 -24.48 -4.37
N MET A 116 4.06 -24.75 -5.68
CA MET A 116 3.80 -26.07 -6.24
C MET A 116 4.77 -27.11 -5.69
N LYS A 117 6.07 -26.78 -5.60
CA LYS A 117 7.10 -27.65 -5.04
C LYS A 117 6.89 -27.92 -3.54
N SER A 118 6.42 -26.91 -2.79
CA SER A 118 6.06 -27.10 -1.38
C SER A 118 4.83 -28.01 -1.20
N SER A 119 3.84 -27.91 -2.10
CA SER A 119 2.66 -28.76 -2.10
C SER A 119 2.98 -30.23 -2.40
N GLU A 120 3.89 -30.50 -3.34
CA GLU A 120 4.36 -31.86 -3.63
C GLU A 120 5.06 -32.49 -2.42
N GLN A 121 5.93 -31.74 -1.74
CA GLN A 121 6.62 -32.21 -0.54
C GLN A 121 5.67 -32.54 0.61
N ILE A 122 4.59 -31.76 0.79
CA ILE A 122 3.55 -32.03 1.79
C ILE A 122 2.79 -33.33 1.43
N GLN A 123 2.48 -33.55 0.15
CA GLN A 123 1.80 -34.77 -0.30
C GLN A 123 2.68 -36.02 -0.15
N ASP A 124 3.98 -35.92 -0.43
CA ASP A 124 4.91 -37.03 -0.27
C ASP A 124 5.14 -37.38 1.21
N ALA A 125 5.23 -36.37 2.09
CA ALA A 125 5.30 -36.57 3.53
C ALA A 125 4.02 -37.26 4.09
N ALA A 126 2.84 -36.86 3.60
CA ALA A 126 1.57 -37.48 3.99
C ALA A 126 1.49 -38.95 3.57
N LYS A 127 1.89 -39.28 2.32
CA LYS A 127 1.93 -40.68 1.84
C LYS A 127 2.96 -41.53 2.61
N SER A 128 4.10 -40.95 2.99
CA SER A 128 5.11 -41.66 3.78
C SER A 128 4.63 -41.92 5.21
N GLN A 129 3.78 -41.06 5.79
CA GLN A 129 3.16 -41.29 7.09
C GLN A 129 2.06 -42.36 7.01
N ASP A 130 1.30 -42.42 5.92
CA ASP A 130 0.33 -43.50 5.68
C ASP A 130 1.01 -44.87 5.56
N ILE A 131 2.16 -44.96 4.88
CA ILE A 131 2.95 -46.21 4.79
C ILE A 131 3.44 -46.68 6.17
N LEU A 132 3.74 -45.75 7.08
CA LEU A 132 4.17 -46.08 8.45
C LEU A 132 3.01 -46.63 9.30
N PHE A 133 1.77 -46.28 8.99
CA PHE A 133 0.57 -46.74 9.71
C PHE A 133 0.08 -48.13 9.25
N PHE A 134 0.47 -48.58 8.05
CA PHE A 134 0.17 -49.93 7.53
C PHE A 134 1.27 -50.98 7.82
N ALA A 135 2.38 -50.58 8.46
CA ALA A 135 3.54 -51.45 8.73
C ALA A 135 3.70 -51.84 10.22
N ILE A 136 2.71 -51.58 11.07
CA ILE A 136 2.65 -52.06 12.48
C ILE A 136 1.56 -53.11 12.62
#